data_AF-A0A241WI36-F1
#
_entry.id   AF-A0A241WI36-F1
#
_cell.length_a   1.000
_cell.length_b   1.000
_cell.length_c   1.000
_cell.angle_alpha   90.00
_cell.angle_beta   90.00
_cell.angle_gamma   90.00
#
_symmetry.space_group_name_H-M   'P 1'
#
loop_
_entity.id
_entity.type
_entity.pdbx_description
1 polymer ?
#
loop_
_entity_poly.entity_id
_entity_poly.type
_entity_poly.pdbx_seq_one_letter_code
_entity_poly.pdbx_strand_id
1 'polypeptide(L)' 'MRNGSIQMFEDYLDILIYVAHADHEVGAKELEEEVTEFSRGQLNVHLKRLAKADYLVSNNKKNNRAYTATDKTKQLFGVK' A
#
# COMPACT_ATOMS: atom_id res chain seq x y z
N MET A 1 25.67 3.55 -4.41
CA MET A 1 24.43 3.85 -5.14
C MET A 1 23.45 2.73 -4.83
N ARG A 2 22.35 3.01 -4.13
CA ARG A 2 21.29 2.01 -3.92
C ARG A 2 20.63 1.72 -5.28
N ASN A 3 20.39 0.45 -5.58
CA ASN A 3 19.80 0.00 -6.84
C ASN A 3 18.31 0.39 -6.84
N GLY A 4 17.84 1.12 -7.86
CA GLY A 4 16.48 1.69 -7.86
C GLY A 4 15.35 0.66 -7.79
N SER A 5 15.61 -0.59 -8.20
CA SER A 5 14.66 -1.70 -8.06
C SER A 5 14.51 -2.21 -6.63
N ILE A 6 15.58 -2.18 -5.83
CA ILE A 6 15.56 -2.62 -4.44
C ILE A 6 14.78 -1.62 -3.59
N GLN A 7 15.03 -0.31 -3.77
CA GLN A 7 14.30 0.73 -3.04
C GLN A 7 12.80 0.63 -3.28
N MET A 8 12.37 0.48 -4.54
CA MET A 8 10.94 0.35 -4.87
C MET A 8 10.31 -0.92 -4.27
N PHE A 9 11.08 -1.99 -4.14
CA PHE A 9 10.61 -3.20 -3.46
C PHE A 9 10.46 -2.98 -1.95
N GLU A 10 11.43 -2.34 -1.30
CA GLU A 10 11.37 -1.97 0.12
C GLU A 10 10.17 -1.04 0.37
N ASP A 11 9.97 0.00 -0.45
CA ASP A 11 8.83 0.92 -0.31
C ASP A 11 7.48 0.20 -0.44
N TYR A 12 7.39 -0.84 -1.30
CA TYR A 12 6.19 -1.66 -1.40
C TYR A 12 5.97 -2.53 -0.17
N LEU A 13 7.03 -3.07 0.43
CA LEU A 13 6.90 -3.81 1.68
C LEU A 13 6.39 -2.92 2.79
N ASP A 14 6.92 -1.69 2.91
CA ASP A 14 6.50 -0.74 3.93
C ASP A 14 5.02 -0.35 3.77
N ILE A 15 4.56 -0.09 2.54
CA ILE A 15 3.13 0.14 2.27
C ILE A 15 2.30 -1.08 2.69
N LEU A 16 2.70 -2.28 2.27
CA LEU A 16 1.89 -3.48 2.50
C LEU A 16 1.85 -3.87 3.98
N ILE A 17 2.95 -3.72 4.71
CA ILE A 17 3.00 -4.02 6.15
C ILE A 17 2.12 -3.04 6.91
N TYR A 18 2.18 -1.75 6.56
CA TYR A 18 1.35 -0.73 7.20
C TYR A 18 -0.14 -1.01 7.00
N VAL A 19 -0.56 -1.24 5.74
CA VAL A 19 -1.96 -1.52 5.42
C VAL A 19 -2.44 -2.85 6.00
N ALA A 20 -1.55 -3.84 6.18
CA ALA A 20 -1.90 -5.10 6.82
C ALA A 20 -2.23 -4.93 8.30
N HIS A 21 -1.52 -4.06 9.01
CA HIS A 21 -1.73 -3.82 10.44
C HIS A 21 -2.77 -2.73 10.76
N ALA A 22 -3.18 -1.95 9.76
CA ALA A 22 -4.23 -0.95 9.93
C ALA A 22 -5.59 -1.59 10.23
N ASP A 23 -6.32 -1.02 11.19
CA ASP A 23 -7.69 -1.39 11.57
C ASP A 23 -8.76 -0.62 10.76
N HIS A 24 -8.33 0.18 9.79
CA HIS A 24 -9.17 1.04 8.96
C HIS A 24 -8.73 1.01 7.49
N GLU A 25 -9.51 1.64 6.60
CA GLU A 25 -9.14 1.78 5.19
C GLU A 25 -8.03 2.83 5.04
N VAL A 26 -6.89 2.46 4.48
CA VAL A 26 -5.72 3.33 4.36
C VAL A 26 -5.72 4.09 3.03
N GLY A 27 -5.48 5.40 3.10
CA GLY A 27 -5.49 6.30 1.94
C GLY A 27 -4.10 6.70 1.45
N ALA A 28 -4.02 7.24 0.22
CA ALA A 28 -2.77 7.75 -0.33
C ALA A 28 -2.20 8.97 0.43
N LYS A 29 -3.04 9.72 1.16
CA LYS A 29 -2.58 10.86 1.97
C LYS A 29 -1.80 10.37 3.19
N GLU A 30 -2.38 9.42 3.91
CA GLU A 30 -1.79 8.83 5.11
C GLU A 30 -0.45 8.15 4.80
N LEU A 31 -0.36 7.40 3.70
CA LEU A 31 0.89 6.76 3.28
C LEU A 31 1.99 7.76 2.86
N GLU A 32 1.62 8.94 2.35
CA GLU A 32 2.55 10.03 2.04
C GLU A 32 3.06 10.70 3.34
N GLU A 33 2.23 10.77 4.37
CA GLU A 33 2.56 11.42 5.64
C GLU A 33 3.37 10.50 6.58
N GLU A 34 3.08 9.20 6.59
CA GLU A 34 3.55 8.29 7.65
C GLU A 34 4.46 7.14 7.17
N VAL A 35 4.50 6.82 5.87
CA VAL A 35 5.08 5.55 5.40
C VAL A 35 6.15 5.70 4.33
N THR A 36 5.94 6.55 3.32
CA THR A 36 6.83 6.61 2.14
C THR A 36 7.10 8.03 1.70
N GLU A 37 8.20 8.22 0.97
CA GLU A 37 8.50 9.48 0.27
C GLU A 37 7.74 9.66 -1.06
N PHE A 38 6.88 8.71 -1.43
CA PHE A 38 6.09 8.85 -2.65
C PHE A 38 5.05 9.94 -2.51
N SER A 39 4.95 10.77 -3.54
CA SER A 39 3.83 11.70 -3.66
C SER A 39 2.50 10.96 -3.76
N ARG A 40 1.41 11.60 -3.35
CA ARG A 40 0.02 11.12 -3.56
C ARG A 40 -0.26 10.64 -4.98
N GLY A 41 0.32 11.30 -5.99
CA GLY A 41 0.17 10.90 -7.40
C GLY A 41 0.80 9.54 -7.69
N GLN A 42 2.03 9.32 -7.22
CA GLN A 42 2.74 8.04 -7.34
C GLN A 42 2.01 6.94 -6.55
N LEU A 43 1.63 7.22 -5.30
CA LEU A 43 0.89 6.26 -4.46
C LEU A 43 -0.41 5.80 -5.13
N ASN A 44 -1.17 6.70 -5.75
CA ASN A 44 -2.37 6.33 -6.50
C ASN A 44 -2.11 5.34 -7.65
N VAL A 45 -0.93 5.38 -8.27
CA VAL A 45 -0.52 4.43 -9.31
C VAL A 45 -0.08 3.11 -8.67
N HIS A 46 0.75 3.17 -7.63
CA HIS A 46 1.30 1.99 -6.94
C HIS A 46 0.20 1.18 -6.25
N LEU A 47 -0.69 1.82 -5.49
CA LEU A 47 -1.80 1.15 -4.82
C LEU A 47 -2.75 0.47 -5.80
N LYS A 48 -3.00 1.06 -6.98
CA LYS A 48 -3.75 0.39 -8.06
C LYS A 48 -3.03 -0.84 -8.60
N ARG A 49 -1.69 -0.81 -8.72
CA ARG A 49 -0.90 -1.97 -9.16
C ARG A 49 -0.94 -3.08 -8.11
N LEU A 50 -0.75 -2.74 -6.84
CA LEU A 50 -0.85 -3.68 -5.72
C LEU A 50 -2.23 -4.32 -5.62
N ALA A 51 -3.30 -3.53 -5.83
CA ALA A 51 -4.65 -4.06 -5.88
C ALA A 51 -4.89 -5.00 -7.09
N LYS A 52 -4.38 -4.64 -8.27
CA LYS A 52 -4.42 -5.53 -9.45
C LYS A 52 -3.64 -6.83 -9.26
N ALA A 53 -2.63 -6.82 -8.40
CA ALA A 53 -1.81 -7.98 -8.05
C ALA A 53 -2.33 -8.75 -6.83
N ASP A 54 -3.55 -8.45 -6.37
CA ASP A 54 -4.25 -9.13 -5.28
C ASP A 54 -3.56 -9.00 -3.89
N TYR A 55 -2.80 -7.93 -3.69
CA TYR A 55 -2.25 -7.59 -2.38
C TYR A 55 -3.18 -6.66 -1.59
N LEU A 56 -3.96 -5.83 -2.27
CA LEU A 56 -4.86 -4.86 -1.65
C LEU A 56 -6.26 -4.94 -2.26
N VAL A 57 -7.26 -4.61 -1.45
CA VAL A 57 -8.65 -4.42 -1.91
C VAL A 57 -8.96 -2.92 -1.87
N SER A 58 -9.49 -2.39 -2.97
CA SER A 58 -9.95 -1.00 -3.05
C SER A 58 -11.39 -0.90 -2.57
N ASN A 59 -11.71 0.15 -1.80
CA ASN A 59 -13.09 0.47 -1.39
C ASN A 59 -13.99 0.96 -2.55
N ASN A 60 -13.46 1.06 -3.77
CA ASN A 60 -14.14 1.47 -5.01
C ASN A 60 -14.72 2.89 -5.00
N LYS A 61 -14.37 3.73 -4.02
CA LYS A 61 -14.78 5.13 -3.96
C LYS A 61 -13.91 5.95 -4.91
N LYS A 62 -14.53 6.71 -5.82
CA LYS A 62 -13.82 7.49 -6.85
C LYS A 62 -13.04 8.67 -6.27
N ASN A 63 -13.62 9.38 -5.29
CA ASN A 63 -13.08 10.62 -4.73
C ASN A 63 -12.36 10.42 -3.38
N ASN A 64 -12.51 9.24 -2.76
CA ASN A 64 -11.87 8.91 -1.48
C ASN A 64 -11.38 7.45 -1.51
N ARG A 65 -10.53 7.16 -2.49
CA ARG A 65 -10.03 5.80 -2.69
C ARG A 65 -9.11 5.44 -1.53
N ALA A 66 -9.47 4.38 -0.83
CA ALA A 66 -8.70 3.79 0.25
C ALA A 66 -8.65 2.28 0.07
N TYR A 67 -7.74 1.64 0.80
CA TYR A 67 -7.36 0.26 0.61
C TYR A 67 -7.28 -0.51 1.91
N THR A 68 -7.60 -1.79 1.85
CA THR A 68 -7.37 -2.76 2.94
C THR A 68 -6.50 -3.91 2.42
N ALA A 69 -5.79 -4.58 3.30
CA ALA A 69 -5.00 -5.75 2.93
C ALA A 69 -5.89 -6.95 2.60
N THR A 70 -5.53 -7.71 1.57
CA THR A 70 -6.12 -9.03 1.31
C THR A 70 -5.65 -10.05 2.35
N ASP A 71 -6.34 -11.20 2.44
CA ASP A 71 -5.91 -12.31 3.30
C ASP A 71 -4.49 -12.79 2.96
N LYS A 72 -4.14 -12.79 1.67
CA LYS A 72 -2.78 -13.11 1.19
C LYS A 72 -1.74 -12.16 1.80
N THR A 73 -2.01 -10.86 1.78
CA THR A 73 -1.10 -9.86 2.35
C THR A 73 -1.01 -9.99 3.86
N LYS A 74 -2.14 -10.21 4.55
CA LYS A 74 -2.13 -10.46 5.99
C LYS A 74 -1.29 -11.68 6.35
N GLN A 75 -1.41 -12.78 5.62
CA GLN A 75 -0.60 -13.99 5.81
C GLN A 75 0.90 -13.74 5.61
N LEU A 76 1.29 -12.92 4.62
CA LEU A 76 2.70 -12.57 4.38
C LEU A 76 3.34 -11.89 5.59
N PHE A 77 2.57 -11.12 6.35
CA PHE A 77 3.05 -10.36 7.51
C PHE A 77 2.58 -10.91 8.85
N GLY A 78 1.98 -12.10 8.88
CA GLY A 78 1.53 -12.74 10.12
C GLY A 78 0.38 -12.03 10.84
N VAL A 79 -0.41 -11.23 10.11
CA VAL A 79 -1.61 -10.57 10.63
C VAL A 79 -2.80 -11.52 10.56
N LYS A 80 -3.63 -11.54 11.62
CA LYS A 80 -4.83 -12.37 11.71
C LYS A 80 -6.06 -11.70 11.09
#